data_AF-A0A218P4Q9-F1
#
_entry.id   AF-A0A218P4Q9-F1
#
_cell.length_a   1.000
_cell.length_b   1.000
_cell.length_c   1.000
_cell.angle_alpha   90.00
_cell.angle_beta   90.00
_cell.angle_gamma   90.00
#
_symmetry.space_group_name_H-M   'P 1'
#
loop_
_entity.id
_entity.type
_entity.pdbx_description
1 polymer ?
#
loop_
_entity_poly.entity_id
_entity_poly.type
_entity_poly.pdbx_seq_one_letter_code
_entity_poly.pdbx_strand_id
1 'polypeptide(L)'
;MLDDVRAFLKGFGSSFKDQSTEYIEFEERELENVFALLLMGSFVGIPSPPTTLVVRLMPHMIREMHVMQQRAIDLDDVFGEVAGMFDID
;
A
#
# COMPACT_ATOMS: atom_id res chain seq x y z
N MET A 1 30.49 3.74 25.35
CA MET A 1 30.96 2.38 24.98
C MET A 1 29.88 1.31 25.17
N LEU A 2 29.37 1.06 26.39
CA LEU A 2 28.26 0.11 26.58
C LEU A 2 26.94 0.59 25.96
N ASP A 3 26.65 1.89 26.02
CA ASP A 3 25.45 2.48 25.40
C ASP A 3 25.51 2.46 23.87
N ASP A 4 26.70 2.65 23.29
CA ASP A 4 26.91 2.60 21.84
C ASP A 4 26.72 1.18 21.30
N VAL A 5 27.20 0.16 22.03
CA VAL A 5 26.99 -1.25 21.68
C VAL A 5 25.51 -1.61 21.78
N ARG A 6 24.80 -1.08 22.77
CA ARG A 6 23.34 -1.28 22.92
C ARG A 6 22.56 -0.60 21.79
N ALA A 7 22.94 0.62 21.41
CA ALA A 7 22.32 1.33 20.30
C ALA A 7 22.57 0.61 18.97
N PHE A 8 23.80 0.13 18.74
CA PHE A 8 24.18 -0.64 17.57
C PHE A 8 23.39 -1.95 17.47
N LEU A 9 23.28 -2.73 18.55
CA LEU A 9 22.49 -3.97 18.56
C LEU A 9 20.99 -3.70 18.30
N LYS A 10 20.47 -2.57 18.78
CA LYS A 10 19.07 -2.19 18.58
C LYS A 10 18.81 -1.79 17.11
N GLY A 11 19.70 -0.99 16.51
CA GLY A 11 19.63 -0.61 15.11
C GLY A 11 19.87 -1.78 14.15
N PHE A 12 20.76 -2.70 14.53
CA PHE A 12 20.99 -3.94 13.78
C PHE A 12 19.76 -4.84 13.81
N GLY A 13 19.16 -5.04 14.99
CA GLY A 13 17.94 -5.85 15.14
C GLY A 13 16.72 -5.27 14.42
N SER A 14 16.55 -3.95 14.42
CA SER A 14 15.46 -3.31 13.65
C SER A 14 15.69 -3.45 12.15
N SER A 15 16.90 -3.13 11.66
CA SER A 15 17.20 -3.20 10.23
C SER A 15 17.09 -4.63 9.68
N PHE A 16 17.47 -5.65 10.47
CA PHE A 16 17.34 -7.04 10.06
C PHE A 16 15.88 -7.50 9.98
N LYS A 17 15.04 -7.00 10.90
CA LYS A 17 13.59 -7.25 10.90
C LYS A 17 12.95 -6.58 9.67
N ASP A 18 13.26 -5.31 9.45
CA ASP A 18 12.72 -4.51 8.35
C ASP A 18 13.07 -5.15 7.00
N GLN A 19 14.34 -5.55 6.81
CA GLN A 19 14.78 -6.23 5.58
C GLN A 19 14.14 -7.60 5.37
N SER A 20 13.72 -8.28 6.44
CA SER A 20 13.14 -9.63 6.35
C SER A 20 11.64 -9.60 6.04
N THR A 21 10.92 -8.54 6.42
CA THR A 21 9.47 -8.42 6.16
C THR A 21 9.14 -7.58 4.94
N GLU A 22 10.05 -6.71 4.50
CA GLU A 22 9.87 -5.81 3.36
C GLU A 22 9.34 -6.53 2.11
N TYR A 23 9.89 -7.70 1.76
CA TYR A 23 9.44 -8.44 0.59
C TYR A 23 8.00 -8.96 0.73
N ILE A 24 7.62 -9.43 1.92
CA ILE A 24 6.27 -9.96 2.19
C ILE A 24 5.26 -8.81 2.21
N GLU A 25 5.62 -7.67 2.80
CA GLU A 25 4.79 -6.46 2.80
C GLU A 25 4.59 -5.91 1.38
N PHE A 26 5.62 -6.00 0.53
CA PHE A 26 5.49 -5.66 -0.88
C PHE A 26 4.54 -6.61 -1.62
N GLU A 27 4.70 -7.92 -1.43
CA GLU A 27 3.84 -8.93 -2.07
C GLU A 27 2.38 -8.78 -1.63
N GLU A 28 2.15 -8.53 -0.33
CA GLU A 28 0.83 -8.32 0.23
C GLU A 28 0.13 -7.11 -0.40
N ARG A 29 0.84 -5.99 -0.52
CA ARG A 29 0.35 -4.78 -1.21
C ARG A 29 -0.01 -5.04 -2.68
N GLU A 30 0.81 -5.80 -3.39
CA GLU A 30 0.52 -6.17 -4.78
C GLU A 30 -0.73 -7.06 -4.88
N LEU A 31 -0.93 -7.99 -3.94
CA LEU A 31 -2.13 -8.81 -3.87
C LEU A 31 -3.38 -7.98 -3.53
N GLU A 32 -3.27 -6.99 -2.63
CA GLU A 32 -4.36 -6.05 -2.34
C GLU A 32 -4.75 -5.23 -3.58
N ASN A 33 -3.76 -4.75 -4.36
CA ASN A 33 -4.00 -4.07 -5.63
C ASN A 33 -4.75 -4.96 -6.65
N VAL A 34 -4.30 -6.21 -6.82
CA VAL A 34 -4.95 -7.17 -7.72
C VAL A 34 -6.37 -7.48 -7.23
N PHE A 35 -6.56 -7.65 -5.93
CA PHE A 35 -7.87 -7.88 -5.33
C PHE A 35 -8.82 -6.71 -5.58
N ALA A 36 -8.32 -5.47 -5.45
CA ALA A 36 -9.08 -4.27 -5.76
C ALA A 36 -9.49 -4.21 -7.23
N LEU A 37 -8.58 -4.54 -8.15
CA LEU A 37 -8.88 -4.63 -9.58
C LEU A 37 -9.92 -5.72 -9.89
N LEU A 38 -9.87 -6.87 -9.22
CA LEU A 38 -10.85 -7.94 -9.42
C LEU A 38 -12.27 -7.53 -8.98
N LEU A 39 -12.37 -6.83 -7.85
CA LEU A 39 -13.66 -6.46 -7.27
C LEU A 39 -14.24 -5.18 -7.89
N MET A 40 -13.41 -4.18 -8.15
CA MET A 40 -13.81 -2.87 -8.67
C MET A 40 -13.59 -2.71 -10.19
N GLY A 41 -12.92 -3.66 -10.85
CA GLY A 41 -12.59 -3.57 -12.27
C GLY A 41 -13.79 -3.44 -13.20
N SER A 42 -14.97 -3.92 -12.80
CA SER A 42 -16.22 -3.71 -13.56
C SER A 42 -16.54 -2.24 -13.78
N PHE A 43 -16.19 -1.36 -12.83
CA PHE A 43 -16.39 0.08 -12.95
C PHE A 43 -15.45 0.74 -13.97
N VAL A 44 -14.40 0.04 -14.41
CA VAL A 44 -13.41 0.49 -15.38
C VAL A 44 -13.45 -0.37 -16.66
N GLY A 45 -14.50 -1.20 -16.82
CA GLY A 45 -14.69 -2.04 -18.02
C GLY A 45 -13.88 -3.34 -18.05
N ILE A 46 -13.24 -3.72 -16.94
CA ILE A 46 -12.61 -5.03 -16.76
C ILE A 46 -13.69 -6.03 -16.32
N PRO A 47 -13.77 -7.24 -16.91
CA PRO A 47 -14.76 -8.23 -16.50
C PRO A 47 -14.57 -8.60 -15.02
N SER A 48 -15.61 -8.36 -14.21
CA SER A 48 -15.58 -8.72 -12.79
C SER A 48 -16.11 -10.14 -12.55
N PRO A 49 -15.73 -10.76 -11.43
CA PRO A 49 -16.40 -11.94 -10.91
C PRO A 49 -17.91 -11.71 -10.70
N PRO A 50 -18.71 -12.78 -10.52
CA PRO A 50 -20.14 -12.66 -10.23
C PRO A 50 -20.40 -11.76 -9.02
N THR A 51 -21.38 -10.85 -9.11
CA THR A 51 -21.69 -9.83 -8.08
C THR A 51 -21.87 -10.42 -6.68
N THR A 52 -22.48 -11.61 -6.58
CA THR A 52 -22.65 -12.32 -5.30
C THR A 52 -21.32 -12.60 -4.60
N LEU A 53 -20.28 -12.92 -5.36
CA LEU A 53 -18.93 -13.15 -4.83
C LEU A 53 -18.32 -11.82 -4.38
N VAL A 54 -18.46 -10.78 -5.20
CA VAL A 54 -17.94 -9.43 -4.91
C VAL A 54 -18.51 -8.89 -3.59
N VAL A 55 -19.82 -8.96 -3.40
CA VAL A 55 -20.48 -8.47 -2.17
C VAL A 55 -20.00 -9.22 -0.93
N ARG A 56 -19.73 -10.53 -1.03
CA ARG A 56 -19.20 -11.32 0.08
C ARG A 56 -17.76 -10.98 0.42
N LEU A 57 -16.97 -10.57 -0.58
CA LEU A 57 -15.56 -10.26 -0.43
C LEU A 57 -15.30 -8.79 -0.09
N MET A 58 -16.24 -7.88 -0.39
CA MET A 58 -16.17 -6.45 -0.09
C MET A 58 -15.76 -6.10 1.35
N PRO A 59 -16.21 -6.79 2.41
CA PRO A 59 -15.79 -6.48 3.77
C PRO A 59 -14.27 -6.59 4.00
N HIS A 60 -13.58 -7.39 3.19
CA HIS A 60 -12.12 -7.52 3.26
C HIS A 60 -11.37 -6.36 2.59
N MET A 61 -12.05 -5.54 1.78
CA MET A 61 -11.48 -4.37 1.11
C MET A 61 -11.62 -3.06 1.90
N ILE A 62 -12.22 -3.06 3.09
CA ILE A 62 -12.55 -1.81 3.80
C ILE A 62 -11.32 -0.89 3.96
N ARG A 63 -10.17 -1.49 4.31
CA ARG A 63 -8.91 -0.74 4.44
C ARG A 63 -8.50 -0.12 3.10
N GLU A 64 -8.49 -0.91 2.05
CA GLU A 64 -8.06 -0.46 0.73
C GLU A 64 -9.01 0.58 0.12
N MET A 65 -10.31 0.49 0.40
CA MET A 65 -11.26 1.54 0.02
C MET A 65 -10.91 2.91 0.64
N HIS A 66 -10.43 2.93 1.88
CA HIS A 66 -9.96 4.17 2.51
C HIS A 66 -8.67 4.69 1.86
N VAL A 67 -7.74 3.80 1.50
CA VAL A 67 -6.50 4.17 0.78
C VAL A 67 -6.83 4.76 -0.59
N MET A 68 -7.69 4.10 -1.36
CA MET A 68 -8.15 4.59 -2.66
C MET A 68 -8.89 5.93 -2.55
N GLN A 69 -9.73 6.10 -1.51
CA GLN A 69 -10.44 7.36 -1.27
C GLN A 69 -9.47 8.49 -0.93
N GLN A 70 -8.47 8.23 -0.08
CA GLN A 70 -7.46 9.22 0.28
C GLN A 70 -6.67 9.65 -0.96
N ARG A 71 -6.20 8.69 -1.76
CA ARG A 71 -5.55 8.98 -3.05
C ARG A 71 -6.43 9.81 -3.98
N ALA A 72 -7.73 9.54 -4.02
CA ALA A 72 -8.66 10.30 -4.85
C ALA A 72 -8.87 11.74 -4.36
N ILE A 73 -8.77 11.98 -3.05
CA ILE A 73 -8.80 13.33 -2.46
C ILE A 73 -7.51 14.08 -2.80
N ASP A 74 -6.37 13.39 -2.72
CA ASP A 74 -5.05 13.97 -2.96
C ASP A 74 -4.76 14.19 -4.46
N LEU A 75 -5.68 13.78 -5.37
CA LEU A 75 -5.54 13.97 -6.82
C LEU A 75 -5.35 15.43 -7.24
N ASP A 76 -5.93 16.36 -6.47
CA ASP A 76 -5.82 17.79 -6.73
C ASP A 76 -4.40 18.35 -6.50
N ASP A 77 -3.54 17.62 -5.78
CA ASP A 77 -2.14 17.99 -5.47
C ASP A 77 -1.11 17.07 -6.16
N VAL A 78 -1.53 16.28 -7.15
CA VAL A 78 -0.62 15.36 -7.87
C VAL A 78 0.53 16.10 -8.55
N PHE A 79 0.28 17.31 -9.06
CA PHE A 79 1.35 18.12 -9.63
C PHE A 79 2.34 18.62 -8.56
N GLY A 80 1.89 18.89 -7.32
CA GLY A 80 2.76 19.27 -6.21
C GLY A 80 3.61 18.10 -5.72
N GLU A 81 3.03 16.91 -5.62
CA GLU A 81 3.75 15.68 -5.25
C GLU A 81 4.81 15.31 -6.31
N VAL A 82 4.45 15.41 -7.59
CA VAL A 82 5.38 15.19 -8.71
C VAL A 82 6.47 16.26 -8.76
N ALA A 83 6.14 17.55 -8.57
CA ALA A 83 7.13 18.62 -8.51
C ALA A 83 8.12 18.44 -7.35
N GLY A 84 7.64 18.04 -6.17
CA GLY A 84 8.47 17.72 -5.01
C GLY A 84 9.36 16.49 -5.23
N MET A 85 8.90 15.48 -5.99
CA MET A 85 9.74 14.34 -6.37
C MET A 85 10.89 14.74 -7.31
N PHE A 86 10.68 15.77 -8.13
CA PHE A 86 11.70 16.31 -9.03
C PHE A 86 12.57 17.39 -8.41
N ASP A 87 12.41 17.70 -7.11
CA ASP A 87 13.14 18.75 -6.37
C ASP A 87 13.05 20.12 -7.08
N ILE A 88 11.91 20.38 -7.74
CA ILE A 88 11.64 21.62 -8.45
C ILE A 88 10.97 22.58 -7.45
N ASP A 89 11.74 23.55 -6.96
CA ASP A 89 11.23 24.72 -6.23
C ASP A 89 10.35 25.63 -7.11
#